data_AF-A0A9D5YCI0-F1
#
_entry.id   AF-A0A9D5YCI0-F1
#
_cell.length_a   1.000
_cell.length_b   1.000
_cell.length_c   1.000
_cell.angle_alpha   90.00
_cell.angle_beta   90.00
_cell.angle_gamma   90.00
#
_symmetry.space_group_name_H-M   'P 1'
#
loop_
_entity.id
_entity.type
_entity.pdbx_description
1 polymer ?
#
loop_
_entity_poly.entity_id
_entity_poly.type
_entity_poly.pdbx_seq_one_letter_code
_entity_poly.pdbx_strand_id
1 'polypeptide(L)'
;MKKFVALFLTLIIAIPLVSGFNVSAQEAKRIESEIFAVSRGGDTRIHPQNSLEAIEACLELDIDAISATARKTKDGKIVLFENESTLDVCIDKSGNRIDKKISETDYKTLSSYYLLSPGSKVLSKKTESRILLMTDAFKAIDGKMIMIIDCESAILDDIYNEIFLNGFVHDVIIRCRDMKPKDLYNWASQQTAVPEIMASYHGNVIFSAISTYNYAVENNFCSAEFTTKNQYGVVFSNFFTKRFGNDVKICASVYDPDLCGKRPDNVTGWEDLISRGCTIIETNKAAEFSSYIKLVEENLYSLNLLYTALSSKNYDTYSARSLRKFNKYMDEAKQILTSEKASSATQISECIENLNLAADEIELSDGSSDSLFVVTPMRIFWIVFALALFISSQVYLFRKTEKSRKSKKKSK
;
A
#
# COMPACT_ATOMS: atom_id res chain seq x y z
N MET A 1 27.92 34.03 -77.26
CA MET A 1 28.94 33.70 -76.24
C MET A 1 28.47 34.21 -74.89
N LYS A 2 28.27 33.29 -73.91
CA LYS A 2 28.37 33.45 -72.43
C LYS A 2 27.58 34.62 -71.79
N LYS A 3 26.72 34.50 -70.77
CA LYS A 3 26.35 33.48 -69.76
C LYS A 3 25.09 34.07 -69.05
N PHE A 4 24.06 33.28 -68.75
CA PHE A 4 23.60 32.92 -67.39
C PHE A 4 23.60 34.10 -66.38
N VAL A 5 22.50 34.49 -65.73
CA VAL A 5 21.66 33.70 -64.81
C VAL A 5 20.26 34.37 -64.71
N ALA A 6 19.19 33.62 -65.00
CA ALA A 6 17.83 34.02 -64.69
C ALA A 6 17.49 33.56 -63.27
N LEU A 7 17.08 34.53 -62.45
CA LEU A 7 16.66 34.41 -61.07
C LEU A 7 15.34 33.60 -61.00
N PHE A 8 15.41 32.32 -60.64
CA PHE A 8 14.21 31.53 -60.31
C PHE A 8 13.87 31.77 -58.84
N LEU A 9 12.88 32.62 -58.59
CA LEU A 9 12.30 32.82 -57.26
C LEU A 9 11.34 31.64 -56.98
N THR A 10 11.87 30.52 -56.49
CA THR A 10 11.02 29.47 -55.90
C THR A 10 10.55 29.95 -54.53
N LEU A 11 9.29 30.40 -54.49
CA LEU A 11 8.53 30.67 -53.28
C LEU A 11 8.31 29.33 -52.55
N ILE A 12 9.22 28.97 -51.64
CA ILE A 12 8.98 27.88 -50.68
C ILE A 12 7.96 28.42 -49.68
N ILE A 13 6.69 28.08 -49.90
CA ILE A 13 5.67 28.16 -48.86
C ILE A 13 6.10 27.14 -47.81
N ALA A 14 6.76 27.61 -46.77
CA ALA A 14 6.93 26.85 -45.54
C ALA A 14 5.54 26.66 -44.94
N ILE A 15 4.88 25.57 -45.32
CA ILE A 15 3.83 24.99 -44.48
C ILE A 15 4.54 24.68 -43.17
N PRO A 16 4.16 25.27 -42.02
CA PRO A 16 4.57 24.70 -40.76
C PRO A 16 3.92 23.32 -40.75
N LEU A 17 4.73 22.32 -41.08
CA LEU A 17 4.50 20.95 -40.67
C LEU A 17 4.15 21.09 -39.19
N VAL A 18 2.91 20.80 -38.83
CA VAL A 18 2.51 20.65 -37.43
C VAL A 18 3.29 19.43 -36.96
N SER A 19 4.55 19.69 -36.60
CA SER A 19 5.38 18.84 -35.78
C SER A 19 4.52 18.44 -34.61
N GLY A 20 4.51 17.13 -34.36
CA GLY A 20 3.58 16.43 -33.49
C GLY A 20 3.05 17.28 -32.36
N PHE A 21 1.76 17.08 -32.07
CA PHE A 21 1.33 17.09 -30.69
C PHE A 21 2.41 16.36 -29.89
N ASN A 22 3.27 17.13 -29.23
CA ASN A 22 3.96 16.67 -28.04
C ASN A 22 2.79 16.48 -27.09
N VAL A 23 2.20 15.28 -27.11
CA VAL A 23 1.71 14.68 -25.90
C VAL A 23 2.97 14.64 -25.04
N SER A 24 3.16 15.72 -24.28
CA SER A 24 3.90 15.68 -23.03
C SER A 24 3.59 14.32 -22.45
N ALA A 25 4.59 13.47 -22.26
CA ALA A 25 4.43 12.22 -21.54
C ALA A 25 3.82 12.62 -20.20
N GLN A 26 2.49 12.57 -20.13
CA GLN A 26 1.75 12.80 -18.93
C GLN A 26 2.04 11.52 -18.17
N GLU A 27 3.01 11.61 -17.27
CA GLU A 27 3.39 10.49 -16.42
C GLU A 27 2.09 9.92 -15.86
N ALA A 28 1.86 8.62 -16.07
CA ALA A 28 0.67 7.95 -15.58
C ALA A 28 0.45 8.34 -14.12
N LYS A 29 -0.80 8.62 -13.73
CA LYS A 29 -1.10 8.99 -12.34
C LYS A 29 -0.60 7.85 -11.46
N ARG A 30 0.48 8.09 -10.73
CA ARG A 30 1.16 7.03 -9.99
C ARG A 30 0.34 6.68 -8.76
N ILE A 31 0.49 5.45 -8.30
CA ILE A 31 0.07 5.02 -6.96
C ILE A 31 1.02 5.70 -5.97
N GLU A 32 0.71 6.97 -5.64
CA GLU A 32 1.57 7.84 -4.83
C GLU A 32 1.34 7.66 -3.33
N SER A 33 0.10 7.36 -2.93
CA SER A 33 -0.28 7.16 -1.54
C SER A 33 0.48 5.99 -0.91
N GLU A 34 0.90 6.15 0.35
CA GLU A 34 1.54 5.08 1.11
C GLU A 34 0.59 3.88 1.25
N ILE A 35 -0.65 4.18 1.61
CA ILE A 35 -1.79 3.26 1.58
C ILE A 35 -2.75 3.79 0.53
N PHE A 36 -2.97 3.00 -0.52
CA PHE A 36 -3.82 3.32 -1.65
C PHE A 36 -5.18 2.62 -1.48
N ALA A 37 -6.22 3.44 -1.30
CA ALA A 37 -7.57 3.01 -1.04
C ALA A 37 -8.33 2.74 -2.33
N VAL A 38 -8.83 1.50 -2.45
CA VAL A 38 -9.66 1.08 -3.58
C VAL A 38 -11.05 0.71 -3.09
N SER A 39 -12.06 1.36 -3.64
CA SER A 39 -13.46 1.02 -3.39
C SER A 39 -14.01 0.13 -4.50
N ARG A 40 -14.48 -1.08 -4.15
CA ARG A 40 -15.09 -1.98 -5.13
C ARG A 40 -16.48 -1.50 -5.51
N GLY A 41 -16.59 -1.04 -6.75
CA GLY A 41 -17.81 -0.55 -7.37
C GLY A 41 -18.39 0.72 -6.76
N GLY A 42 -17.59 1.52 -6.04
CA GLY A 42 -18.00 2.79 -5.43
C GLY A 42 -18.52 2.68 -3.98
N ASP A 43 -19.06 3.77 -3.41
CA ASP A 43 -19.65 3.76 -2.05
C ASP A 43 -20.98 2.99 -2.03
N THR A 44 -20.85 1.66 -1.90
CA THR A 44 -21.95 0.70 -1.86
C THR A 44 -22.71 0.67 -0.54
N ARG A 45 -22.42 1.56 0.41
CA ARG A 45 -23.22 1.69 1.63
C ARG A 45 -24.60 2.28 1.34
N ILE A 46 -24.65 3.24 0.43
CA ILE A 46 -25.85 4.04 0.15
C ILE A 46 -26.25 4.03 -1.34
N HIS A 47 -25.32 3.76 -2.25
CA HIS A 47 -25.57 3.74 -3.69
C HIS A 47 -25.39 2.33 -4.28
N PRO A 48 -26.12 1.95 -5.35
CA PRO A 48 -25.91 0.67 -6.01
C PRO A 48 -24.47 0.52 -6.53
N GLN A 49 -23.92 -0.69 -6.43
CA GLN A 49 -22.59 -0.99 -6.96
C GLN A 49 -22.50 -0.65 -8.47
N ASN A 50 -21.39 -0.04 -8.87
CA ASN A 50 -21.09 0.42 -10.23
C ASN A 50 -22.07 1.47 -10.78
N SER A 51 -22.82 2.16 -9.92
CA SER A 51 -23.62 3.31 -10.33
C SER A 51 -22.79 4.58 -10.39
N LEU A 52 -23.27 5.57 -11.14
CA LEU A 52 -22.63 6.89 -11.23
C LEU A 52 -22.54 7.54 -9.84
N GLU A 53 -23.62 7.46 -9.06
CA GLU A 53 -23.68 8.04 -7.72
C GLU A 53 -22.71 7.37 -6.75
N ALA A 54 -22.49 6.05 -6.88
CA ALA A 54 -21.50 5.34 -6.06
C ALA A 54 -20.07 5.80 -6.37
N ILE A 55 -19.78 6.08 -7.64
CA ILE A 55 -18.48 6.60 -8.10
C ILE A 55 -18.28 8.03 -7.61
N GLU A 56 -19.28 8.90 -7.79
CA GLU A 56 -19.23 10.29 -7.33
C GLU A 56 -19.06 10.39 -5.81
N ALA A 57 -19.74 9.53 -5.05
CA ALA A 57 -19.58 9.47 -3.59
C ALA A 57 -18.15 9.10 -3.17
N CYS A 58 -17.42 8.29 -3.94
CA CYS A 58 -16.01 7.99 -3.65
C CYS A 58 -15.09 9.20 -3.86
N LEU A 59 -15.41 10.12 -4.77
CA LEU A 59 -14.65 11.35 -4.94
C LEU A 59 -14.76 12.26 -3.72
N GLU A 60 -15.92 12.27 -3.04
CA GLU A 60 -16.12 13.03 -1.79
C GLU A 60 -15.41 12.41 -0.58
N LEU A 61 -15.06 11.12 -0.66
CA LEU A 61 -14.39 10.37 0.40
C LEU A 61 -12.86 10.38 0.27
N ASP A 62 -12.30 11.08 -0.72
CA ASP A 62 -10.87 11.09 -1.05
C ASP A 62 -10.31 9.68 -1.29
N ILE A 63 -11.09 8.80 -1.91
CA ILE A 63 -10.65 7.44 -2.26
C ILE A 63 -9.76 7.51 -3.50
N ASP A 64 -8.61 6.82 -3.48
CA ASP A 64 -7.63 6.89 -4.57
C ASP A 64 -8.11 6.22 -5.87
N ALA A 65 -8.83 5.11 -5.75
CA ALA A 65 -9.35 4.37 -6.89
C ALA A 65 -10.69 3.66 -6.65
N ILE A 66 -11.37 3.36 -7.75
CA ILE A 66 -12.48 2.40 -7.77
C ILE A 66 -12.12 1.20 -8.62
N SER A 67 -12.56 0.01 -8.21
CA SER A 67 -12.50 -1.18 -9.05
C SER A 67 -13.87 -1.56 -9.56
N ALA A 68 -13.97 -1.96 -10.83
CA ALA A 68 -15.23 -2.39 -11.42
C ALA A 68 -15.01 -3.44 -12.52
N THR A 69 -15.92 -4.40 -12.58
CA THR A 69 -15.93 -5.41 -13.65
C THR A 69 -16.54 -4.84 -14.92
N ALA A 70 -15.78 -4.86 -16.01
CA ALA A 70 -16.26 -4.51 -17.34
C ALA A 70 -16.90 -5.71 -18.02
N ARG A 71 -18.06 -5.49 -18.66
CA ARG A 71 -18.76 -6.49 -19.47
C ARG A 71 -19.16 -5.91 -20.81
N LYS A 72 -19.13 -6.77 -21.84
CA LYS A 72 -19.55 -6.42 -23.19
C LYS A 72 -21.01 -6.79 -23.40
N THR A 73 -21.80 -5.84 -23.88
CA THR A 73 -23.20 -6.06 -24.27
C THR A 73 -23.27 -6.73 -25.65
N LYS A 74 -24.45 -7.22 -26.03
CA LYS A 74 -24.66 -7.84 -27.36
C LYS A 74 -24.33 -6.90 -28.52
N ASP A 75 -24.64 -5.61 -28.37
CA ASP A 75 -24.35 -4.55 -29.34
C ASP A 75 -22.92 -3.96 -29.20
N GLY A 76 -22.06 -4.60 -28.40
CA GLY A 76 -20.63 -4.30 -28.31
C GLY A 76 -20.27 -3.11 -27.44
N LYS A 77 -21.19 -2.61 -26.60
CA LYS A 77 -20.90 -1.56 -25.61
C LYS A 77 -20.25 -2.16 -24.37
N ILE A 78 -19.38 -1.39 -23.73
CA ILE A 78 -18.75 -1.79 -22.46
C ILE A 78 -19.49 -1.13 -21.30
N VAL A 79 -20.03 -1.95 -20.40
CA VAL A 79 -20.75 -1.52 -19.19
C VAL A 79 -20.00 -1.97 -17.94
N LEU A 80 -20.18 -1.23 -16.84
CA LEU A 80 -19.67 -1.61 -15.53
C LEU A 80 -20.72 -2.43 -14.79
N PHE A 81 -20.46 -3.73 -14.65
CA PHE A 81 -21.42 -4.65 -14.04
C PHE A 81 -20.73 -5.94 -13.55
N GLU A 82 -20.93 -6.26 -12.26
CA GLU A 82 -20.21 -7.34 -11.59
C GLU A 82 -20.54 -8.73 -12.17
N ASN A 83 -21.83 -9.04 -12.35
CA ASN A 83 -22.32 -10.39 -12.68
C ASN A 83 -22.74 -10.53 -14.14
N GLU A 84 -22.67 -11.73 -14.71
CA GLU A 84 -23.16 -11.91 -16.08
C GLU A 84 -24.69 -11.79 -16.18
N SER A 85 -25.41 -12.14 -15.11
CA SER A 85 -26.87 -11.97 -15.04
C SER A 85 -27.24 -10.71 -14.27
N THR A 86 -28.27 -10.00 -14.76
CA THR A 86 -28.93 -8.90 -14.06
C THR A 86 -29.80 -9.34 -12.90
N LEU A 87 -30.00 -10.66 -12.74
CA LEU A 87 -30.78 -11.23 -11.66
C LEU A 87 -30.23 -10.74 -10.32
N ASP A 88 -31.15 -10.37 -9.43
CA ASP A 88 -30.89 -9.82 -8.11
C ASP A 88 -30.38 -8.38 -8.04
N VAL A 89 -29.89 -7.82 -9.13
CA VAL A 89 -29.32 -6.46 -9.18
C VAL A 89 -30.27 -5.45 -9.84
N CYS A 90 -31.03 -5.87 -10.85
CA CYS A 90 -31.87 -4.98 -11.64
C CYS A 90 -33.36 -5.27 -11.49
N ILE A 91 -34.16 -4.21 -11.62
CA ILE A 91 -35.61 -4.29 -11.78
C ILE A 91 -36.10 -3.47 -12.98
N ASP A 92 -37.25 -3.85 -13.54
CA ASP A 92 -37.93 -3.05 -14.55
C ASP A 92 -38.65 -1.84 -13.94
N LYS A 93 -39.28 -1.04 -14.81
CA LYS A 93 -40.07 0.13 -14.40
C LYS A 93 -41.22 -0.23 -13.44
N SER A 94 -41.78 -1.44 -13.57
CA SER A 94 -42.89 -1.96 -12.77
C SER A 94 -42.43 -2.56 -11.43
N GLY A 95 -41.12 -2.67 -11.20
CA GLY A 95 -40.52 -3.20 -9.97
C GLY A 95 -40.25 -4.71 -10.01
N ASN A 96 -40.38 -5.37 -11.15
CA ASN A 96 -40.09 -6.80 -11.27
C ASN A 96 -38.59 -7.04 -11.47
N ARG A 97 -38.07 -8.09 -10.83
CA ARG A 97 -36.67 -8.54 -11.05
C ARG A 97 -36.49 -9.03 -12.48
N ILE A 98 -35.34 -8.68 -13.06
CA ILE A 98 -35.01 -9.02 -14.44
C ILE A 98 -33.84 -9.99 -14.47
N ASP A 99 -34.03 -11.14 -15.10
CA ASP A 99 -32.98 -12.11 -15.38
C ASP A 99 -32.62 -12.05 -16.87
N LYS A 100 -31.58 -11.29 -17.17
CA LYS A 100 -31.00 -11.14 -18.50
C LYS A 100 -29.49 -11.26 -18.38
N LYS A 101 -28.86 -11.89 -19.37
CA LYS A 101 -27.41 -11.86 -19.49
C LYS A 101 -26.95 -10.57 -20.16
N ILE A 102 -25.87 -9.98 -19.66
CA ILE A 102 -25.27 -8.77 -20.22
C ILE A 102 -24.83 -9.02 -21.66
N SER A 103 -24.10 -10.12 -21.92
CA SER A 103 -23.59 -10.49 -23.25
C SER A 103 -24.66 -10.78 -24.31
N GLU A 104 -25.89 -11.08 -23.89
CA GLU A 104 -27.00 -11.43 -24.79
C GLU A 104 -28.02 -10.29 -24.96
N THR A 105 -27.80 -9.13 -24.32
CA THR A 105 -28.74 -8.01 -24.29
C THR A 105 -28.10 -6.72 -24.78
N ASP A 106 -28.81 -5.96 -25.62
CA ASP A 106 -28.33 -4.67 -26.12
C ASP A 106 -28.36 -3.61 -25.02
N TYR A 107 -27.41 -2.67 -25.05
CA TYR A 107 -27.27 -1.63 -24.03
C TYR A 107 -28.55 -0.81 -23.84
N LYS A 108 -29.24 -0.45 -24.93
CA LYS A 108 -30.51 0.30 -24.87
C LYS A 108 -31.58 -0.37 -23.99
N THR A 109 -31.58 -1.69 -23.95
CA THR A 109 -32.51 -2.46 -23.09
C THR A 109 -32.00 -2.46 -21.65
N LEU A 110 -30.70 -2.74 -21.45
CA LEU A 110 -30.07 -2.75 -20.13
C LEU A 110 -30.19 -1.39 -19.42
N SER A 111 -29.98 -0.29 -20.15
CA SER A 111 -30.07 1.08 -19.64
C SER A 111 -31.50 1.51 -19.29
N SER A 112 -32.52 0.70 -19.63
CA SER A 112 -33.91 0.94 -19.23
C SER A 112 -34.25 0.38 -17.85
N TYR A 113 -33.38 -0.48 -17.30
CA TYR A 113 -33.56 -1.10 -15.99
C TYR A 113 -33.00 -0.24 -14.87
N TYR A 114 -33.59 -0.37 -13.70
CA TYR A 114 -33.22 0.36 -12.49
C TYR A 114 -32.34 -0.54 -11.62
N LEU A 115 -31.24 0.01 -11.11
CA LEU A 115 -30.42 -0.71 -10.13
C LEU A 115 -31.13 -0.73 -8.78
N LEU A 116 -30.98 -1.83 -8.07
CA LEU A 116 -31.46 -1.98 -6.72
C LEU A 116 -30.47 -1.39 -5.71
N SER A 117 -30.99 -0.81 -4.62
CA SER A 117 -30.16 -0.31 -3.55
C SER A 117 -29.36 -1.44 -2.89
N PRO A 118 -28.19 -1.14 -2.32
CA PRO A 118 -27.45 -2.09 -1.51
C PRO A 118 -28.32 -2.71 -0.43
N GLY A 119 -28.14 -4.00 -0.17
CA GLY A 119 -28.92 -4.74 0.82
C GLY A 119 -29.21 -6.18 0.41
N SER A 120 -29.93 -6.89 1.29
CA SER A 120 -30.44 -8.21 0.96
C SER A 120 -31.57 -8.12 -0.07
N LYS A 121 -31.86 -9.22 -0.77
CA LYS A 121 -32.96 -9.30 -1.75
C LYS A 121 -34.31 -8.78 -1.23
N VAL A 122 -34.55 -8.84 0.08
CA VAL A 122 -35.78 -8.40 0.74
C VAL A 122 -35.76 -6.90 1.06
N LEU A 123 -34.58 -6.34 1.34
CA LEU A 123 -34.42 -4.96 1.79
C LEU A 123 -34.07 -3.99 0.67
N SER A 124 -33.50 -4.48 -0.43
CA SER A 124 -33.13 -3.67 -1.59
C SER A 124 -34.36 -2.98 -2.19
N LYS A 125 -34.25 -1.67 -2.40
CA LYS A 125 -35.29 -0.82 -2.98
C LYS A 125 -34.92 -0.40 -4.39
N LYS A 126 -35.93 -0.04 -5.19
CA LYS A 126 -35.72 0.65 -6.47
C LYS A 126 -34.96 1.95 -6.23
N THR A 127 -33.90 2.19 -7.01
CA THR A 127 -33.21 3.48 -7.09
C THR A 127 -33.47 4.11 -8.45
N GLU A 128 -33.05 5.36 -8.66
CA GLU A 128 -33.05 5.99 -9.98
C GLU A 128 -31.74 5.75 -10.76
N SER A 129 -30.81 4.95 -10.24
CA SER A 129 -29.57 4.58 -10.92
C SER A 129 -29.81 3.60 -12.08
N ARG A 130 -28.92 3.62 -13.08
CA ARG A 130 -28.96 2.76 -14.28
C ARG A 130 -27.63 2.03 -14.47
N ILE A 131 -27.64 0.98 -15.29
CA ILE A 131 -26.40 0.32 -15.74
C ILE A 131 -25.53 1.35 -16.49
N LEU A 132 -24.31 1.54 -15.99
CA LEU A 132 -23.39 2.58 -16.42
C LEU A 132 -22.51 2.12 -17.59
N LEU A 133 -22.33 2.98 -18.60
CA LEU A 133 -21.28 2.78 -19.60
C LEU A 133 -19.93 3.11 -18.98
N MET A 134 -18.91 2.33 -19.34
CA MET A 134 -17.54 2.57 -18.87
C MET A 134 -17.06 4.00 -19.21
N THR A 135 -17.42 4.52 -20.39
CA THR A 135 -17.09 5.90 -20.80
C THR A 135 -17.76 6.98 -19.97
N ASP A 136 -18.97 6.75 -19.46
CA ASP A 136 -19.62 7.72 -18.58
C ASP A 136 -19.00 7.69 -17.19
N ALA A 137 -18.52 6.53 -16.75
CA ALA A 137 -17.75 6.39 -15.52
C ALA A 137 -16.39 7.13 -15.61
N PHE A 138 -15.69 7.03 -16.74
CA PHE A 138 -14.46 7.79 -16.96
C PHE A 138 -14.67 9.31 -16.93
N LYS A 139 -15.78 9.79 -17.50
CA LYS A 139 -16.14 11.22 -17.40
C LYS A 139 -16.46 11.64 -15.97
N ALA A 140 -17.06 10.75 -15.18
CA ALA A 140 -17.39 11.04 -13.78
C ALA A 140 -16.14 11.21 -12.92
N ILE A 141 -15.13 10.33 -13.10
CA ILE A 141 -13.86 10.44 -12.37
C ILE A 141 -13.03 11.64 -12.83
N ASP A 142 -13.11 12.05 -14.10
CA ASP A 142 -12.50 13.29 -14.63
C ASP A 142 -11.00 13.43 -14.27
N GLY A 143 -10.24 12.32 -14.31
CA GLY A 143 -8.83 12.26 -13.91
C GLY A 143 -8.53 12.43 -12.41
N LYS A 144 -9.57 12.61 -11.58
CA LYS A 144 -9.44 12.83 -10.12
C LYS A 144 -9.20 11.54 -9.35
N MET A 145 -9.53 10.40 -9.93
CA MET A 145 -9.44 9.07 -9.32
C MET A 145 -8.98 8.04 -10.37
N ILE A 146 -8.27 7.00 -9.94
CA ILE A 146 -7.90 5.89 -10.83
C ILE A 146 -9.06 4.89 -10.93
N MET A 147 -9.27 4.30 -12.10
CA MET A 147 -10.21 3.20 -12.29
C MET A 147 -9.47 1.88 -12.55
N ILE A 148 -9.67 0.88 -11.70
CA ILE A 148 -9.19 -0.47 -11.91
C ILE A 148 -10.29 -1.25 -12.64
N ILE A 149 -10.03 -1.64 -13.89
CA ILE A 149 -10.98 -2.40 -14.69
C ILE A 149 -10.66 -3.89 -14.59
N ASP A 150 -11.56 -4.64 -13.94
CA ASP A 150 -11.55 -6.09 -13.98
C ASP A 150 -12.16 -6.58 -15.29
N CYS A 151 -11.44 -7.44 -16.02
CA CYS A 151 -11.93 -7.99 -17.27
C CYS A 151 -11.48 -9.41 -17.55
N GLU A 152 -12.24 -10.08 -18.42
CA GLU A 152 -11.86 -11.34 -19.04
C GLU A 152 -11.03 -11.08 -20.29
N SER A 153 -10.06 -11.96 -20.57
CA SER A 153 -9.19 -11.87 -21.74
C SER A 153 -9.95 -11.76 -23.07
N ALA A 154 -11.15 -12.34 -23.14
CA ALA A 154 -12.00 -12.35 -24.33
C ALA A 154 -12.48 -10.95 -24.79
N ILE A 155 -12.48 -9.96 -23.90
CA ILE A 155 -12.93 -8.58 -24.20
C ILE A 155 -11.83 -7.53 -23.98
N LEU A 156 -10.60 -7.99 -23.73
CA LEU A 156 -9.48 -7.13 -23.35
C LEU A 156 -9.15 -6.08 -24.43
N ASP A 157 -9.15 -6.47 -25.70
CA ASP A 157 -8.92 -5.55 -26.82
C ASP A 157 -10.04 -4.50 -26.94
N ASP A 158 -11.30 -4.87 -26.70
CA ASP A 158 -12.42 -3.92 -26.72
C ASP A 158 -12.30 -2.88 -25.60
N ILE A 159 -11.89 -3.32 -24.41
CA ILE A 159 -11.67 -2.44 -23.25
C ILE A 159 -10.53 -1.47 -23.53
N TYR A 160 -9.40 -1.97 -24.02
CA TYR A 160 -8.27 -1.10 -24.39
C TYR A 160 -8.67 -0.08 -25.45
N ASN A 161 -9.39 -0.49 -26.49
CA ASN A 161 -9.85 0.43 -27.53
C ASN A 161 -10.77 1.52 -26.97
N GLU A 162 -11.69 1.18 -26.07
CA GLU A 162 -12.56 2.17 -25.42
C GLU A 162 -11.73 3.16 -24.57
N ILE A 163 -10.75 2.67 -23.81
CA ILE A 163 -9.84 3.52 -23.00
C ILE A 163 -9.01 4.44 -23.92
N PHE A 164 -8.38 3.88 -24.94
CA PHE A 164 -7.49 4.60 -25.85
C PHE A 164 -8.20 5.67 -26.67
N LEU A 165 -9.33 5.32 -27.29
CA LEU A 165 -10.09 6.25 -28.14
C LEU A 165 -10.67 7.44 -27.36
N ASN A 166 -10.91 7.26 -26.06
CA ASN A 166 -11.45 8.31 -25.20
C ASN A 166 -10.36 9.02 -24.37
N GLY A 167 -9.08 8.65 -24.53
CA GLY A 167 -7.95 9.35 -23.92
C GLY A 167 -7.72 9.05 -22.43
N PHE A 168 -8.18 7.90 -21.92
CA PHE A 168 -8.10 7.55 -20.49
C PHE A 168 -6.97 6.57 -20.13
N VAL A 169 -5.99 6.38 -21.02
CA VAL A 169 -4.90 5.37 -20.86
C VAL A 169 -4.12 5.54 -19.54
N HIS A 170 -4.02 6.77 -19.03
CA HIS A 170 -3.26 7.11 -17.83
C HIS A 170 -4.11 7.14 -16.54
N ASP A 171 -5.43 6.98 -16.65
CA ASP A 171 -6.37 6.99 -15.52
C ASP A 171 -6.88 5.58 -15.18
N VAL A 172 -6.46 4.57 -15.94
CA VAL A 172 -7.01 3.21 -15.85
C VAL A 172 -5.90 2.19 -15.63
N ILE A 173 -6.11 1.29 -14.67
CA ILE A 173 -5.30 0.09 -14.48
C ILE A 173 -6.13 -1.11 -14.95
N ILE A 174 -5.61 -1.88 -15.90
CA ILE A 174 -6.28 -3.09 -16.38
C ILE A 174 -5.88 -4.29 -15.53
N ARG A 175 -6.87 -5.02 -15.00
CA ARG A 175 -6.68 -6.25 -14.22
C ARG A 175 -7.41 -7.42 -14.90
N CYS A 176 -6.62 -8.30 -15.52
CA CYS A 176 -7.13 -9.46 -16.26
C CYS A 176 -6.69 -10.77 -15.57
N ARG A 177 -7.51 -11.28 -14.65
CA ARG A 177 -7.13 -12.39 -13.73
C ARG A 177 -7.03 -13.75 -14.40
N ASP A 178 -7.63 -13.92 -15.58
CA ASP A 178 -7.56 -15.15 -16.38
C ASP A 178 -6.30 -15.21 -17.27
N MET A 179 -5.49 -14.15 -17.30
CA MET A 179 -4.19 -14.11 -17.96
C MET A 179 -3.02 -14.22 -16.97
N LYS A 180 -1.94 -14.87 -17.40
CA LYS A 180 -0.68 -14.82 -16.64
C LYS A 180 -0.04 -13.44 -16.83
N PRO A 181 0.72 -12.93 -15.83
CA PRO A 181 1.40 -11.64 -15.93
C PRO A 181 2.24 -11.47 -17.21
N LYS A 182 2.92 -12.54 -17.64
CA LYS A 182 3.71 -12.53 -18.89
C LYS A 182 2.87 -12.31 -20.14
N ASP A 183 1.72 -12.96 -20.21
CA ASP A 183 0.85 -12.86 -21.39
C ASP A 183 0.19 -11.48 -21.44
N LEU A 184 -0.22 -10.96 -20.27
CA LEU A 184 -0.76 -9.61 -20.14
C LEU A 184 0.27 -8.53 -20.51
N TYR A 185 1.53 -8.69 -20.06
CA TYR A 185 2.62 -7.79 -20.45
C TYR A 185 2.92 -7.82 -21.96
N ASN A 186 3.00 -9.02 -22.54
CA ASN A 186 3.25 -9.17 -23.97
C ASN A 186 2.13 -8.52 -24.80
N TRP A 187 0.89 -8.60 -24.32
CA TRP A 187 -0.25 -7.92 -24.94
C TRP A 187 -0.15 -6.39 -24.77
N ALA A 188 0.11 -5.89 -23.56
CA ALA A 188 0.16 -4.46 -23.26
C ALA A 188 1.30 -3.74 -24.02
N SER A 189 2.46 -4.38 -24.12
CA SER A 189 3.64 -3.84 -24.82
C SER A 189 3.46 -3.71 -26.35
N GLN A 190 2.44 -4.35 -26.92
CA GLN A 190 2.10 -4.25 -28.34
C GLN A 190 1.09 -3.14 -28.65
N GLN A 191 0.53 -2.49 -27.61
CA GLN A 191 -0.48 -1.47 -27.77
C GLN A 191 0.12 -0.12 -28.20
N THR A 192 -0.67 0.67 -28.93
CA THR A 192 -0.25 2.00 -29.43
C THR A 192 0.18 2.94 -28.30
N ALA A 193 -0.58 2.96 -27.20
CA ALA A 193 -0.17 3.57 -25.95
C ALA A 193 -0.20 2.46 -24.90
N VAL A 194 0.93 2.22 -24.25
CA VAL A 194 1.06 1.12 -23.28
C VAL A 194 0.16 1.43 -22.07
N PRO A 195 -0.87 0.60 -21.79
CA PRO A 195 -1.74 0.81 -20.64
C PRO A 195 -1.05 0.37 -19.34
N GLU A 196 -1.48 0.96 -18.23
CA GLU A 196 -1.12 0.43 -16.91
C GLU A 196 -1.84 -0.91 -16.66
N ILE A 197 -1.09 -1.89 -16.17
CA ILE A 197 -1.58 -3.26 -15.93
C ILE A 197 -1.23 -3.74 -14.53
N MET A 198 -2.12 -4.53 -13.94
CA MET A 198 -1.91 -5.16 -12.64
C MET A 198 -1.57 -6.65 -12.80
N ALA A 199 -0.43 -7.07 -12.27
CA ALA A 199 -0.10 -8.49 -12.19
C ALA A 199 -1.04 -9.19 -11.21
N SER A 200 -1.41 -10.44 -11.46
CA SER A 200 -2.34 -11.18 -10.59
C SER A 200 -1.80 -12.57 -10.27
N TYR A 201 -1.91 -12.95 -9.00
CA TYR A 201 -1.63 -14.31 -8.52
C TYR A 201 -2.77 -14.83 -7.66
N HIS A 202 -3.29 -16.02 -7.99
CA HIS A 202 -4.24 -16.75 -7.18
C HIS A 202 -3.66 -18.11 -6.77
N GLY A 203 -3.52 -18.36 -5.46
CA GLY A 203 -3.11 -19.67 -4.98
C GLY A 203 -2.37 -19.67 -3.64
N ASN A 204 -1.68 -20.78 -3.35
CA ASN A 204 -1.01 -21.03 -2.07
C ASN A 204 0.50 -21.25 -2.21
N VAL A 205 1.02 -21.24 -3.43
CA VAL A 205 2.41 -21.60 -3.73
C VAL A 205 3.28 -20.35 -3.69
N ILE A 206 4.06 -20.21 -2.61
CA ILE A 206 4.88 -19.02 -2.36
C ILE A 206 5.86 -18.70 -3.49
N PHE A 207 6.47 -19.72 -4.11
CA PHE A 207 7.43 -19.50 -5.19
C PHE A 207 6.77 -18.91 -6.44
N SER A 208 5.52 -19.29 -6.73
CA SER A 208 4.75 -18.72 -7.83
C SER A 208 4.32 -17.28 -7.53
N ALA A 209 3.96 -16.98 -6.28
CA ALA A 209 3.66 -15.63 -5.85
C ALA A 209 4.90 -14.72 -5.92
N ILE A 210 6.06 -15.18 -5.42
CA ILE A 210 7.33 -14.45 -5.53
C ILE A 210 7.73 -14.24 -7.00
N SER A 211 7.58 -15.27 -7.83
CA SER A 211 7.85 -15.16 -9.27
C SER A 211 6.96 -14.11 -9.94
N THR A 212 5.68 -14.02 -9.54
CA THR A 212 4.75 -12.99 -10.03
C THR A 212 5.21 -11.59 -9.63
N TYR A 213 5.62 -11.39 -8.38
CA TYR A 213 6.17 -10.12 -7.92
C TYR A 213 7.46 -9.74 -8.68
N ASN A 214 8.42 -10.65 -8.77
CA ASN A 214 9.68 -10.37 -9.47
C ASN A 214 9.45 -10.05 -10.95
N TYR A 215 8.52 -10.75 -11.59
CA TYR A 215 8.14 -10.45 -12.97
C TYR A 215 7.52 -9.05 -13.11
N ALA A 216 6.67 -8.66 -12.15
CA ALA A 216 6.09 -7.32 -12.10
C ALA A 216 7.19 -6.25 -11.95
N VAL A 217 8.19 -6.47 -11.07
CA VAL A 217 9.35 -5.58 -10.91
C VAL A 217 10.17 -5.49 -12.21
N GLU A 218 10.55 -6.63 -12.78
CA GLU A 218 11.38 -6.70 -14.00
C GLU A 218 10.75 -5.99 -15.21
N ASN A 219 9.42 -5.88 -15.23
CA ASN A 219 8.66 -5.31 -16.35
C ASN A 219 7.93 -4.02 -15.97
N ASN A 220 8.33 -3.36 -14.86
CA ASN A 220 7.83 -2.06 -14.40
C ASN A 220 6.30 -1.97 -14.23
N PHE A 221 5.66 -3.02 -13.72
CA PHE A 221 4.26 -2.95 -13.32
C PHE A 221 4.13 -2.06 -12.08
N CYS A 222 3.09 -1.22 -12.00
CA CYS A 222 2.84 -0.42 -10.81
C CYS A 222 2.37 -1.25 -9.60
N SER A 223 1.70 -2.39 -9.86
CA SER A 223 1.01 -3.14 -8.83
C SER A 223 0.88 -4.64 -9.14
N ALA A 224 0.77 -5.43 -8.08
CA ALA A 224 0.49 -6.86 -8.14
C ALA A 224 -0.54 -7.25 -7.09
N GLU A 225 -1.62 -7.88 -7.53
CA GLU A 225 -2.62 -8.49 -6.66
C GLU A 225 -2.23 -9.93 -6.30
N PHE A 226 -2.34 -10.24 -5.01
CA PHE A 226 -2.21 -11.59 -4.51
C PHE A 226 -3.53 -12.01 -3.88
N THR A 227 -3.97 -13.24 -4.17
CA THR A 227 -5.19 -13.78 -3.56
C THR A 227 -4.99 -15.20 -3.07
N THR A 228 -5.60 -15.50 -1.93
CA THR A 228 -5.62 -16.84 -1.34
C THR A 228 -6.85 -17.01 -0.45
N LYS A 229 -7.46 -18.19 -0.48
CA LYS A 229 -8.48 -18.59 0.50
C LYS A 229 -7.89 -19.21 1.77
N ASN A 230 -6.59 -19.51 1.77
CA ASN A 230 -5.94 -20.23 2.86
C ASN A 230 -5.52 -19.26 3.97
N GLN A 231 -6.25 -19.28 5.08
CA GLN A 231 -5.97 -18.47 6.27
C GLN A 231 -4.59 -18.74 6.87
N TYR A 232 -4.11 -19.99 6.79
CA TYR A 232 -2.80 -20.40 7.29
C TYR A 232 -1.74 -20.42 6.17
N GLY A 233 -2.08 -19.83 5.03
CA GLY A 233 -1.19 -19.70 3.89
C GLY A 233 -0.02 -18.77 4.19
N VAL A 234 1.06 -18.96 3.44
CA VAL A 234 2.23 -18.08 3.49
C VAL A 234 2.05 -16.81 2.66
N VAL A 235 1.10 -16.78 1.72
CA VAL A 235 0.69 -15.57 1.01
C VAL A 235 0.10 -14.59 2.03
N PHE A 236 0.52 -13.33 1.95
CA PHE A 236 0.36 -12.28 2.97
C PHE A 236 1.16 -12.44 4.27
N SER A 237 1.86 -13.54 4.54
CA SER A 237 2.68 -13.61 5.76
C SER A 237 3.83 -12.59 5.75
N ASN A 238 4.30 -12.19 6.94
CA ASN A 238 5.49 -11.32 7.08
C ASN A 238 6.72 -11.94 6.40
N PHE A 239 6.82 -13.26 6.36
CA PHE A 239 7.89 -13.94 5.66
C PHE A 239 7.82 -13.67 4.17
N PHE A 240 6.63 -13.73 3.57
CA PHE A 240 6.40 -13.50 2.16
C PHE A 240 6.71 -12.05 1.76
N THR A 241 6.07 -11.09 2.41
CA THR A 241 6.15 -9.66 2.06
C THR A 241 7.49 -9.00 2.40
N LYS A 242 8.24 -9.52 3.38
CA LYS A 242 9.62 -9.04 3.66
C LYS A 242 10.59 -9.26 2.49
N ARG A 243 10.26 -10.11 1.52
CA ARG A 243 11.07 -10.33 0.32
C ARG A 243 10.89 -9.26 -0.75
N PHE A 244 9.89 -8.40 -0.57
CA PHE A 244 9.48 -7.42 -1.56
C PHE A 244 10.05 -6.04 -1.22
N GLY A 245 10.51 -5.36 -2.26
CA GLY A 245 10.88 -3.96 -2.24
C GLY A 245 9.64 -3.07 -2.31
N ASN A 246 9.83 -1.84 -2.79
CA ASN A 246 8.76 -0.85 -2.93
C ASN A 246 8.43 -0.55 -4.40
N ASP A 247 9.13 -1.20 -5.35
CA ASP A 247 8.99 -0.97 -6.79
C ASP A 247 7.59 -1.34 -7.30
N VAL A 248 6.96 -2.34 -6.67
CA VAL A 248 5.62 -2.83 -7.01
C VAL A 248 4.76 -2.80 -5.76
N LYS A 249 3.60 -2.14 -5.84
CA LYS A 249 2.62 -2.04 -4.76
C LYS A 249 1.81 -3.33 -4.66
N ILE A 250 1.57 -3.80 -3.44
CA ILE A 250 0.92 -5.09 -3.17
C ILE A 250 -0.56 -4.85 -2.91
N CYS A 251 -1.42 -5.42 -3.77
CA CYS A 251 -2.86 -5.32 -3.68
C CYS A 251 -3.49 -6.52 -2.98
N ALA A 252 -4.36 -6.22 -2.01
CA ALA A 252 -5.16 -7.18 -1.28
C ALA A 252 -6.66 -6.83 -1.39
N SER A 253 -7.43 -7.78 -1.91
CA SER A 253 -8.88 -7.69 -2.06
C SER A 253 -9.58 -8.24 -0.84
N VAL A 254 -10.03 -7.37 0.07
CA VAL A 254 -10.52 -7.74 1.41
C VAL A 254 -12.04 -7.92 1.44
N TYR A 255 -12.75 -7.36 0.47
CA TYR A 255 -14.20 -7.46 0.33
C TYR A 255 -14.75 -8.90 0.27
N ASP A 256 -13.91 -9.87 -0.10
CA ASP A 256 -14.21 -11.29 -0.08
C ASP A 256 -13.16 -12.02 0.78
N PRO A 257 -13.55 -12.67 1.89
CA PRO A 257 -12.62 -13.41 2.74
C PRO A 257 -11.87 -14.52 1.99
N ASP A 258 -12.38 -15.02 0.87
CA ASP A 258 -11.73 -16.07 0.08
C ASP A 258 -10.58 -15.53 -0.79
N LEU A 259 -10.43 -14.21 -0.89
CA LEU A 259 -9.34 -13.55 -1.60
C LEU A 259 -8.19 -13.15 -0.66
N CYS A 260 -8.47 -12.87 0.62
CA CYS A 260 -7.50 -12.29 1.55
C CYS A 260 -7.12 -13.21 2.73
N GLY A 261 -7.25 -14.53 2.58
CA GLY A 261 -6.89 -15.49 3.62
C GLY A 261 -7.83 -15.43 4.83
N LYS A 262 -9.13 -15.26 4.58
CA LYS A 262 -10.21 -15.19 5.58
C LYS A 262 -10.14 -13.98 6.50
N ARG A 263 -9.45 -12.92 6.10
CA ARG A 263 -9.47 -11.65 6.84
C ARG A 263 -10.82 -10.96 6.67
N PRO A 264 -11.33 -10.31 7.72
CA PRO A 264 -12.58 -9.57 7.62
C PRO A 264 -12.37 -8.24 6.90
N ASP A 265 -13.39 -7.76 6.18
CA ASP A 265 -13.41 -6.42 5.59
C ASP A 265 -13.75 -5.35 6.64
N ASN A 266 -12.79 -5.08 7.53
CA ASN A 266 -12.86 -4.05 8.57
C ASN A 266 -11.44 -3.70 9.06
N VAL A 267 -11.36 -2.79 10.04
CA VAL A 267 -10.10 -2.29 10.61
C VAL A 267 -9.13 -3.40 11.00
N THR A 268 -9.58 -4.51 11.60
CA THR A 268 -8.66 -5.57 12.03
C THR A 268 -8.03 -6.31 10.85
N GLY A 269 -8.79 -6.52 9.76
CA GLY A 269 -8.27 -7.11 8.54
C GLY A 269 -7.32 -6.19 7.78
N TRP A 270 -7.67 -4.90 7.70
CA TRP A 270 -6.84 -3.89 7.04
C TRP A 270 -5.51 -3.69 7.77
N GLU A 271 -5.54 -3.53 9.10
CA GLU A 271 -4.35 -3.42 9.96
C GLU A 271 -3.41 -4.61 9.79
N ASP A 272 -3.94 -5.84 9.80
CA ASP A 272 -3.12 -7.03 9.61
C ASP A 272 -2.46 -7.05 8.21
N LEU A 273 -3.17 -6.68 7.14
CA LEU A 273 -2.60 -6.64 5.79
C LEU A 273 -1.56 -5.54 5.61
N ILE A 274 -1.84 -4.34 6.12
CA ILE A 274 -0.94 -3.18 6.03
C ILE A 274 0.33 -3.41 6.86
N SER A 275 0.19 -3.92 8.09
CA SER A 275 1.36 -4.28 8.91
C SER A 275 2.22 -5.39 8.32
N ARG A 276 1.63 -6.18 7.42
CA ARG A 276 2.34 -7.17 6.59
C ARG A 276 2.93 -6.55 5.32
N GLY A 277 2.72 -5.28 5.01
CA GLY A 277 3.30 -4.58 3.86
C GLY A 277 2.41 -4.57 2.62
N CYS A 278 1.11 -4.87 2.73
CA CYS A 278 0.17 -4.54 1.66
C CYS A 278 -0.05 -3.02 1.62
N THR A 279 0.02 -2.45 0.43
CA THR A 279 -0.09 -0.99 0.24
C THR A 279 -1.34 -0.61 -0.54
N ILE A 280 -1.97 -1.54 -1.25
CA ILE A 280 -3.26 -1.31 -1.91
C ILE A 280 -4.30 -2.20 -1.21
N ILE A 281 -5.37 -1.58 -0.71
CA ILE A 281 -6.47 -2.28 -0.03
C ILE A 281 -7.75 -2.04 -0.82
N GLU A 282 -8.35 -3.12 -1.32
CA GLU A 282 -9.62 -3.10 -2.02
C GLU A 282 -10.76 -3.60 -1.11
N THR A 283 -11.75 -2.75 -0.89
CA THR A 283 -12.79 -2.92 0.14
C THR A 283 -14.20 -2.54 -0.36
N ASN A 284 -15.23 -3.11 0.25
CA ASN A 284 -16.62 -2.65 0.09
C ASN A 284 -16.99 -1.54 1.10
N LYS A 285 -16.05 -1.12 1.96
CA LYS A 285 -16.26 -0.22 3.10
C LYS A 285 -15.49 1.09 2.92
N ALA A 286 -15.72 1.75 1.79
CA ALA A 286 -14.98 2.95 1.37
C ALA A 286 -14.98 4.05 2.44
N ALA A 287 -16.14 4.37 3.02
CA ALA A 287 -16.25 5.44 4.01
C ALA A 287 -15.52 5.10 5.33
N GLU A 288 -15.67 3.86 5.81
CA GLU A 288 -14.96 3.39 7.00
C GLU A 288 -13.45 3.31 6.76
N PHE A 289 -13.01 2.91 5.57
CA PHE A 289 -11.60 2.84 5.23
C PHE A 289 -10.98 4.23 5.05
N SER A 290 -11.66 5.18 4.40
CA SER A 290 -11.25 6.60 4.35
C SER A 290 -11.07 7.17 5.76
N SER A 291 -11.97 6.85 6.69
CA SER A 291 -11.82 7.26 8.10
C SER A 291 -10.59 6.63 8.77
N TYR A 292 -10.28 5.37 8.44
CA TYR A 292 -9.06 4.70 8.91
C TYR A 292 -7.78 5.34 8.33
N ILE A 293 -7.76 5.73 7.05
CA ILE A 293 -6.63 6.42 6.44
C ILE A 293 -6.37 7.76 7.14
N LYS A 294 -7.42 8.54 7.42
CA LYS A 294 -7.31 9.81 8.19
C LYS A 294 -6.70 9.58 9.57
N LEU A 295 -7.08 8.49 10.25
CA LEU A 295 -6.47 8.10 11.54
C LEU A 295 -4.97 7.78 11.40
N VAL A 296 -4.56 7.09 10.33
CA VAL A 296 -3.14 6.84 10.03
C VAL A 296 -2.38 8.16 9.86
N GLU A 297 -2.91 9.09 9.06
CA GLU A 297 -2.31 10.40 8.82
C GLU A 297 -2.18 11.25 10.10
N GLU A 298 -3.23 11.30 10.91
CA GLU A 298 -3.23 11.99 12.21
C GLU A 298 -2.18 11.41 13.17
N ASN A 299 -2.04 10.08 13.19
CA ASN A 299 -1.05 9.40 13.99
C ASN A 299 0.38 9.66 13.48
N LEU A 300 0.61 9.64 12.16
CA LEU A 300 1.91 9.98 11.58
C LEU A 300 2.31 11.42 11.90
N TYR A 301 1.37 12.36 11.80
CA TYR A 301 1.59 13.75 12.19
C TYR A 301 1.98 13.87 13.66
N SER A 302 1.25 13.18 14.55
CA SER A 302 1.52 13.16 15.98
C SER A 302 2.90 12.56 16.31
N LEU A 303 3.25 11.45 15.65
CA LEU A 303 4.57 10.82 15.78
C LEU A 303 5.68 11.77 15.32
N ASN A 304 5.50 12.47 14.21
CA ASN A 304 6.49 13.41 13.69
C ASN A 304 6.72 14.60 14.64
N LEU A 305 5.66 15.14 15.23
CA LEU A 305 5.77 16.20 16.24
C LEU A 305 6.55 15.71 17.46
N LEU A 306 6.21 14.53 17.98
CA LEU A 306 6.90 13.92 19.11
C LEU A 306 8.37 13.66 18.80
N TYR A 307 8.65 13.03 17.67
CA TYR A 307 10.00 12.73 17.20
C TYR A 307 10.85 14.00 17.06
N THR A 308 10.29 15.07 16.48
CA THR A 308 10.99 16.35 16.30
C THR A 308 11.28 17.01 17.64
N ALA A 309 10.29 17.05 18.55
CA ALA A 309 10.46 17.63 19.87
C ALA A 309 11.55 16.91 20.67
N LEU A 310 11.52 15.58 20.69
CA LEU A 310 12.52 14.77 21.38
C LEU A 310 13.90 14.87 20.73
N SER A 311 13.99 14.86 19.40
CA SER A 311 15.27 15.01 18.67
C SER A 311 16.00 16.33 18.96
N SER A 312 15.29 17.36 19.42
CA SER A 312 15.87 18.67 19.74
C SER A 312 16.50 18.76 21.14
N LYS A 313 16.21 17.80 22.03
CA LYS A 313 16.73 17.79 23.40
C LYS A 313 18.17 17.26 23.44
N ASN A 314 18.97 17.74 24.40
CA ASN A 314 20.30 17.20 24.68
C ASN A 314 20.18 16.06 25.69
N TYR A 315 20.72 14.89 25.34
CA TYR A 315 20.69 13.68 26.16
C TYR A 315 22.07 13.21 26.67
N ASP A 316 23.12 14.02 26.54
CA ASP A 316 24.51 13.67 26.90
C ASP A 316 24.70 13.35 28.40
N THR A 317 23.80 13.84 29.25
CA THR A 317 23.88 13.70 30.72
C THR A 317 23.19 12.45 31.27
N TYR A 318 22.48 11.69 30.45
CA TYR A 318 21.65 10.57 30.89
C TYR A 318 22.40 9.23 30.89
N SER A 319 21.93 8.28 31.69
CA SER A 319 22.57 6.98 31.83
C SER A 319 22.47 6.16 30.54
N ALA A 320 23.54 5.42 30.21
CA ALA A 320 23.56 4.55 29.03
C ALA A 320 22.45 3.48 29.01
N ARG A 321 21.92 3.11 30.19
CA ARG A 321 20.82 2.15 30.30
C ARG A 321 19.50 2.77 29.88
N SER A 322 19.19 3.97 30.37
CA SER A 322 17.95 4.69 30.04
C SER A 322 17.96 5.13 28.56
N LEU A 323 19.11 5.59 28.06
CA LEU A 323 19.28 5.97 26.65
C LEU A 323 19.11 4.82 25.66
N ARG A 324 19.44 3.58 26.05
CA ARG A 324 19.33 2.44 25.14
C ARG A 324 17.89 2.19 24.69
N LYS A 325 16.93 2.25 25.61
CA LYS A 325 15.51 1.98 25.31
C LYS A 325 14.91 3.13 24.49
N PHE A 326 15.23 4.36 24.85
CA PHE A 326 14.81 5.55 24.11
C PHE A 326 15.37 5.59 22.68
N ASN A 327 16.68 5.38 22.50
CA ASN A 327 17.30 5.39 21.17
C ASN A 327 16.69 4.31 20.28
N LYS A 328 16.37 3.13 20.84
CA LYS A 328 15.65 2.09 20.10
C LYS A 328 14.32 2.61 19.54
N TYR A 329 13.50 3.27 20.36
CA TYR A 329 12.21 3.79 19.91
C TYR A 329 12.31 5.05 19.05
N MET A 330 13.37 5.85 19.21
CA MET A 330 13.69 6.94 18.28
C MET A 330 14.07 6.39 16.90
N ASP A 331 14.82 5.29 16.82
CA ASP A 331 15.15 4.63 15.56
C ASP A 331 13.90 4.01 14.91
N GLU A 332 13.02 3.37 15.70
CA GLU A 332 11.74 2.86 15.21
C GLU A 332 10.83 3.98 14.68
N ALA A 333 10.71 5.09 15.41
CA ALA A 333 9.94 6.27 14.98
C ALA A 333 10.51 6.87 13.70
N LYS A 334 11.84 7.04 13.62
CA LYS A 334 12.51 7.49 12.41
C LYS A 334 12.23 6.56 11.23
N GLN A 335 12.28 5.25 11.46
CA GLN A 335 11.99 4.27 10.43
C GLN A 335 10.56 4.43 9.91
N ILE A 336 9.55 4.56 10.78
CA ILE A 336 8.16 4.78 10.35
C ILE A 336 8.04 6.06 9.52
N LEU A 337 8.63 7.17 9.98
CA LEU A 337 8.53 8.48 9.32
C LEU A 337 9.31 8.61 8.01
N THR A 338 10.26 7.71 7.74
CA THR A 338 11.13 7.76 6.55
C THR A 338 10.99 6.54 5.64
N SER A 339 10.17 5.57 6.03
CA SER A 339 9.93 4.34 5.30
C SER A 339 8.98 4.59 4.14
N GLU A 340 9.35 4.13 2.95
CA GLU A 340 8.45 4.04 1.80
C GLU A 340 7.38 2.92 1.95
N LYS A 341 7.51 2.06 2.97
CA LYS A 341 6.48 1.09 3.35
C LYS A 341 5.49 1.72 4.32
N ALA A 342 4.21 1.60 3.98
CA ALA A 342 3.11 1.97 4.85
C ALA A 342 3.20 1.29 6.22
N SER A 343 2.86 2.04 7.26
CA SER A 343 2.66 1.53 8.62
C SER A 343 1.17 1.60 8.98
N SER A 344 0.71 0.61 9.73
CA SER A 344 -0.67 0.55 10.17
C SER A 344 -0.93 1.49 11.35
N ALA A 345 -2.19 1.90 11.59
CA ALA A 345 -2.49 2.87 12.66
C ALA A 345 -2.07 2.34 14.05
N THR A 346 -2.22 1.02 14.26
CA THR A 346 -1.77 0.35 15.49
C THR A 346 -0.25 0.41 15.64
N GLN A 347 0.53 0.12 14.58
CA GLN A 347 1.99 0.19 14.64
C GLN A 347 2.49 1.59 14.99
N ILE A 348 1.87 2.62 14.41
CA ILE A 348 2.23 4.02 14.68
C ILE A 348 1.86 4.38 16.13
N SER A 349 0.66 4.02 16.57
CA SER A 349 0.19 4.29 17.95
C SER A 349 1.08 3.62 19.00
N GLU A 350 1.43 2.35 18.81
CA GLU A 350 2.35 1.62 19.68
C GLU A 350 3.74 2.28 19.71
N CYS A 351 4.21 2.79 18.57
CA CYS A 351 5.48 3.52 18.51
C CYS A 351 5.42 4.82 19.33
N ILE A 352 4.35 5.60 19.19
CA ILE A 352 4.11 6.83 19.97
C ILE A 352 4.09 6.51 21.48
N GLU A 353 3.32 5.50 21.89
CA GLU A 353 3.21 5.12 23.31
C GLU A 353 4.57 4.69 23.87
N ASN A 354 5.25 3.79 23.18
CA ASN A 354 6.56 3.30 23.61
C ASN A 354 7.62 4.42 23.68
N LEU A 355 7.60 5.35 22.73
CA LEU A 355 8.52 6.47 22.69
C LEU A 355 8.25 7.45 23.84
N ASN A 356 6.98 7.78 24.11
CA ASN A 356 6.60 8.61 25.26
C ASN A 356 7.03 7.96 26.59
N LEU A 357 6.70 6.68 26.80
CA LEU A 357 7.08 5.96 28.01
C LEU A 357 8.61 5.93 28.19
N ALA A 358 9.38 5.75 27.11
CA ALA A 358 10.83 5.78 27.18
C ALA A 358 11.39 7.19 27.46
N ALA A 359 10.75 8.24 26.95
CA ALA A 359 11.12 9.62 27.24
C ALA A 359 10.85 9.96 28.72
N ASP A 360 9.68 9.59 29.24
CA ASP A 360 9.32 9.79 30.66
C ASP A 360 10.26 9.00 31.59
N GLU A 361 10.57 7.74 31.25
CA GLU A 361 11.52 6.93 32.01
C GLU A 361 12.91 7.58 32.10
N ILE A 362 13.38 8.19 31.01
CA ILE A 362 14.65 8.95 30.99
C ILE A 362 14.58 10.15 31.93
N GLU A 363 13.51 10.94 31.84
CA GLU A 363 13.35 12.13 32.67
C GLU A 363 13.17 11.78 34.16
N LEU A 364 12.52 10.67 34.49
CA LEU A 364 12.30 10.23 35.88
C LEU A 364 13.49 9.47 36.48
N SER A 365 14.21 8.67 35.70
CA SER A 365 15.31 7.84 36.22
C SER A 365 16.57 8.65 36.54
N ASP A 366 16.83 9.70 35.78
CA ASP A 366 17.97 10.61 36.00
C ASP A 366 17.52 11.99 36.53
N GLY A 367 16.20 12.24 36.59
CA GLY A 367 15.61 13.43 37.22
C GLY A 367 15.53 13.30 38.74
N SER A 368 16.41 14.03 39.42
CA SER A 368 16.54 14.17 40.89
C SER A 368 17.14 12.98 41.65
N SER A 369 18.44 12.75 41.47
CA SER A 369 19.29 12.56 42.65
C SER A 369 20.70 13.13 42.42
N ASP A 370 20.94 14.28 43.05
CA ASP A 370 22.26 14.56 43.57
C ASP A 370 22.67 13.37 44.45
N SER A 371 23.83 12.78 44.14
CA SER A 371 24.55 11.78 44.93
C SER A 371 23.88 10.40 45.11
N LEU A 372 24.45 9.37 44.47
CA LEU A 372 24.91 8.17 45.17
C LEU A 372 25.75 7.30 44.21
N PHE A 373 26.97 6.99 44.65
CA PHE A 373 27.90 6.10 43.96
C PHE A 373 27.22 4.80 43.50
N VAL A 374 27.11 4.58 42.20
CA VAL A 374 26.65 3.30 41.65
C VAL A 374 27.72 2.23 41.88
N VAL A 375 27.44 1.32 42.81
CA VAL A 375 28.25 0.14 43.09
C VAL A 375 27.89 -0.95 42.07
N THR A 376 28.76 -1.17 41.09
CA THR A 376 28.59 -2.27 40.12
C THR A 376 29.26 -3.56 40.63
N PRO A 377 28.75 -4.76 40.26
CA PRO A 377 29.37 -6.05 40.63
C PRO A 377 30.84 -6.14 40.24
N MET A 378 31.21 -5.51 39.12
CA MET A 378 32.59 -5.46 38.64
C MET A 378 33.49 -4.58 39.52
N ARG A 379 32.97 -3.48 40.09
CA ARG A 379 33.70 -2.65 41.07
C ARG A 379 33.84 -3.35 42.42
N ILE A 380 32.82 -4.07 42.88
CA ILE A 380 32.93 -4.92 44.08
C ILE A 380 34.01 -6.00 43.86
N PHE A 381 33.99 -6.67 42.71
CA PHE A 381 35.00 -7.66 42.34
C PHE A 381 36.42 -7.07 42.39
N TRP A 382 36.64 -5.89 41.79
CA TRP A 382 37.95 -5.24 41.81
C TRP A 382 38.39 -4.79 43.21
N ILE A 383 37.48 -4.31 44.06
CA ILE A 383 37.78 -3.93 45.45
C ILE A 383 38.16 -5.16 46.27
N VAL A 384 37.39 -6.25 46.16
CA VAL A 384 37.68 -7.53 46.85
C VAL A 384 39.00 -8.12 46.35
N PHE A 385 39.25 -8.07 45.04
CA PHE A 385 40.50 -8.54 44.44
C PHE A 385 41.71 -7.73 44.91
N ALA A 386 41.60 -6.40 44.99
CA ALA A 386 42.66 -5.54 45.50
C ALA A 386 42.95 -5.78 46.99
N LEU A 387 41.92 -5.97 47.82
CA LEU A 387 42.06 -6.35 49.23
C LEU A 387 42.75 -7.71 49.38
N ALA A 388 42.35 -8.70 48.57
CA ALA A 388 42.99 -10.02 48.57
C ALA A 388 44.47 -9.94 48.17
N LEU A 389 44.81 -9.16 47.14
CA LEU A 389 46.20 -8.92 46.73
C LEU A 389 47.01 -8.21 47.82
N PHE A 390 46.42 -7.21 48.49
CA PHE A 390 47.08 -6.49 49.58
C PHE A 390 47.40 -7.42 50.76
N ILE A 391 46.44 -8.23 51.19
CA ILE A 391 46.63 -9.22 52.26
C ILE A 391 47.67 -10.27 51.84
N SER A 392 47.61 -10.75 50.61
CA SER A 392 48.58 -11.72 50.06
C SER A 392 50.00 -11.16 50.05
N SER A 393 50.16 -9.89 49.68
CA SER A 393 51.44 -9.17 49.69
C SER A 393 51.98 -8.99 51.11
N GLN A 394 51.13 -8.60 52.07
CA GLN A 394 51.48 -8.50 53.49
C GLN A 394 51.96 -9.85 54.05
N VAL A 395 51.26 -10.95 53.77
CA VAL A 395 51.64 -12.30 54.20
C VAL A 395 52.95 -12.74 53.55
N TYR A 396 53.16 -12.44 52.27
CA TYR A 396 54.42 -12.73 51.58
C TYR A 396 55.61 -11.98 52.18
N LEU A 397 55.45 -10.68 52.43
CA LEU A 397 56.48 -9.85 53.06
C LEU A 397 56.78 -10.29 54.51
N PHE A 398 55.75 -10.67 55.27
CA PHE A 398 55.91 -11.24 56.61
C PHE A 398 56.70 -12.55 56.58
N ARG A 399 56.36 -13.49 55.68
CA ARG A 399 57.11 -14.75 55.55
C ARG A 399 58.55 -14.55 55.07
N LYS A 400 58.78 -13.57 54.18
CA LYS A 400 60.13 -13.22 53.70
C LYS A 400 60.99 -12.61 54.81
N THR A 401 60.42 -11.72 55.62
CA THR A 401 61.11 -11.12 56.78
C THR A 401 61.37 -12.16 57.88
N GLU A 402 60.46 -13.10 58.11
CA GLU A 402 60.65 -14.20 59.07
C GLU A 402 61.74 -15.18 58.63
N LYS A 403 61.82 -15.54 57.34
CA LYS A 403 62.95 -16.32 56.77
C LYS A 403 64.27 -15.58 56.93
N SER A 404 64.31 -14.26 56.69
CA SER A 404 65.53 -13.46 56.89
C SER A 404 65.98 -13.43 58.37
N ARG A 405 65.02 -13.33 59.32
CA ARG A 405 65.28 -13.37 60.76
C ARG A 405 65.75 -14.75 61.23
N LYS A 406 65.18 -15.83 60.70
CA LYS A 406 65.63 -17.21 60.96
C LYS A 406 67.01 -17.50 60.37
N SER A 407 67.37 -16.90 59.23
CA SER A 407 68.74 -17.01 58.67
C SER A 407 69.79 -16.27 59.52
N LYS A 408 69.46 -15.07 60.02
CA LYS A 408 70.35 -14.30 60.92
C LYS A 408 70.51 -14.92 62.32
N LYS A 409 69.55 -15.71 62.80
CA LYS A 409 69.65 -16.47 64.06
C LYS A 409 70.49 -17.75 63.95
N LYS A 410 70.77 -18.25 62.73
CA LYS A 410 71.66 -19.40 62.48
C LYS A 410 73.12 -19.01 62.24
N SER A 411 73.42 -17.72 62.15
CA SER A 411 74.77 -17.18 61.92
C SER A 411 75.33 -16.39 63.12
N LYS A 412 74.90 -16.73 64.33
CA LYS A 412 75.41 -16.16 65.59
C LYS A 412 75.87 -17.28 66.51
#